data_AF-A0A9E5S0F6-F1
#
_entry.id   AF-A0A9E5S0F6-F1
#
_cell.length_a   1.000
_cell.length_b   1.000
_cell.length_c   1.000
_cell.angle_alpha   90.00
_cell.angle_beta   90.00
_cell.angle_gamma   90.00
#
_symmetry.space_group_name_H-M   'P 1'
#
loop_
_entity.id
_entity.type
_entity.pdbx_description
1 polymer ?
#
loop_
_entity_poly.entity_id
_entity_poly.type
_entity_poly.pdbx_seq_one_letter_code
_entity_poly.pdbx_strand_id
1 'polypeptide(L)' 'MLVKRTKLEKLLTILKDGNWHSSDELAASVSFRFGDTVFKARKKGYFVEKRQVAYNQFEYRLSVQ' A
#
# COMPACT_ATOMS: atom_id res chain seq x y z
N MET A 1 -5.87 25.68 3.99
CA MET A 1 -6.08 24.56 4.94
C MET A 1 -5.21 23.38 4.51
N LEU A 2 -4.28 22.92 5.35
CA LEU A 2 -3.51 21.71 5.06
C LEU A 2 -4.41 20.49 5.32
N VAL A 3 -4.96 19.90 4.25
CA VAL A 3 -5.73 18.66 4.36
C VAL A 3 -4.75 17.53 4.69
N LYS A 4 -4.79 17.04 5.93
CA LYS A 4 -3.96 15.91 6.37
C LYS A 4 -4.43 14.65 5.65
N ARG A 5 -3.63 14.15 4.70
CA ARG A 5 -3.96 12.91 3.99
C ARG A 5 -4.03 11.72 4.95
N THR A 6 -5.06 10.91 4.80
CA THR A 6 -5.22 9.67 5.56
C THR A 6 -4.17 8.65 5.14
N LYS A 7 -3.89 7.64 5.99
CA LYS A 7 -2.97 6.56 5.62
C LYS A 7 -3.44 5.81 4.37
N LEU A 8 -4.75 5.65 4.21
CA LEU A 8 -5.34 5.03 3.03
C LEU A 8 -5.06 5.85 1.77
N GLU A 9 -5.27 7.17 1.82
CA GLU A 9 -4.95 8.06 0.69
C GLU A 9 -3.47 8.04 0.35
N LYS A 10 -2.59 8.02 1.36
CA LYS A 10 -1.14 7.88 1.12
C LYS A 10 -0.81 6.56 0.42
N LEU A 11 -1.34 5.44 0.92
CA LEU A 11 -1.15 4.12 0.32
C LEU A 11 -1.62 4.10 -1.14
N LEU A 12 -2.84 4.57 -1.41
CA LEU A 12 -3.38 4.60 -2.77
C LEU A 12 -2.61 5.58 -3.66
N THR A 13 -2.11 6.69 -3.13
CA THR A 13 -1.29 7.64 -3.91
C THR A 13 0.00 7.02 -4.40
N ILE A 14 0.61 6.13 -3.60
CA ILE A 14 1.83 5.41 -3.97
C ILE A 14 1.48 4.33 -4.99
N LEU A 15 0.56 3.42 -4.64
CA LEU A 15 0.28 2.24 -5.44
C LEU A 15 -0.48 2.50 -6.75
N LYS A 16 -1.05 3.70 -6.96
CA LYS A 16 -1.86 4.02 -8.16
C LYS A 16 -1.07 3.96 -9.47
N ASP A 17 0.26 3.96 -9.41
CA ASP A 17 1.12 3.82 -10.60
C ASP A 17 1.11 2.39 -11.16
N GLY A 18 0.54 1.43 -10.43
CA GLY A 18 0.45 0.02 -10.82
C GLY A 18 1.75 -0.76 -10.65
N ASN A 19 2.81 -0.14 -10.13
CA ASN A 19 4.10 -0.77 -9.92
C ASN A 19 4.14 -1.51 -8.59
N TRP A 20 5.13 -2.39 -8.45
CA TRP A 20 5.41 -3.10 -7.21
C TRP A 20 6.24 -2.21 -6.28
N HIS A 21 5.74 -1.99 -5.07
CA HIS A 21 6.41 -1.23 -4.01
C HIS A 21 6.77 -2.14 -2.84
N SER A 22 7.96 -1.94 -2.28
CA SER A 22 8.47 -2.76 -1.18
C SER A 22 7.79 -2.46 0.14
N SER A 23 7.82 -3.43 1.05
CA SER A 23 7.31 -3.26 2.41
C SER A 23 7.99 -2.11 3.15
N ASP A 24 9.29 -1.93 2.93
CA ASP A 24 10.09 -0.87 3.57
C ASP A 24 9.69 0.52 3.06
N GLU A 25 9.49 0.66 1.76
CA GLU A 25 9.01 1.91 1.16
C GLU A 25 7.62 2.30 1.70
N LEU A 26 6.71 1.35 1.78
CA LEU A 26 5.36 1.58 2.30
C LEU A 26 5.35 1.86 3.80
N ALA A 27 6.23 1.19 4.56
CA ALA A 27 6.40 1.45 5.98
C ALA A 27 6.90 2.88 6.25
N ALA A 28 7.86 3.38 5.44
CA ALA A 28 8.40 4.72 5.53
C ALA A 28 7.39 5.80 5.08
N SER A 29 6.71 5.57 3.95
CA SER A 29 5.86 6.58 3.31
C SER A 29 4.44 6.65 3.88
N VAL A 30 3.89 5.50 4.30
CA VAL A 30 2.52 5.40 4.83
C VAL A 30 2.53 5.36 6.35
N SER A 31 3.20 4.36 6.94
CA SER A 31 3.28 4.08 8.38
C SER A 31 3.87 2.68 8.62
N PHE A 32 4.63 2.47 9.71
CA PHE A 32 5.16 1.15 10.09
C PHE A 32 4.09 0.03 10.13
N ARG A 33 2.82 0.37 10.45
CA ARG A 33 1.65 -0.53 10.37
C ARG A 33 0.87 -0.45 9.05
N PHE A 34 1.52 -0.24 7.90
CA PHE A 34 0.80 -0.10 6.62
C PHE A 34 -0.03 -1.34 6.26
N GLY A 35 0.30 -2.52 6.80
CA GLY A 35 -0.49 -3.75 6.62
C GLY A 35 -1.97 -3.61 7.02
N ASP A 36 -2.28 -2.89 8.11
CA ASP A 36 -3.67 -2.58 8.49
C ASP A 36 -4.34 -1.67 7.44
N THR A 37 -3.57 -0.78 6.81
CA THR A 37 -4.06 0.10 5.75
C THR A 37 -4.35 -0.69 4.48
N VAL A 38 -3.52 -1.66 4.12
CA VAL A 38 -3.77 -2.59 3.01
C VAL A 38 -5.04 -3.42 3.25
N PHE A 39 -5.22 -3.93 4.48
CA PHE A 39 -6.43 -4.66 4.85
C PHE A 39 -7.70 -3.79 4.69
N LYS A 40 -7.65 -2.54 5.16
CA LYS A 40 -8.74 -1.57 5.00
C LYS A 40 -9.00 -1.20 3.54
N ALA A 41 -7.95 -1.10 2.72
CA ALA A 41 -8.09 -0.86 1.28
C ALA A 41 -8.85 -2.01 0.61
N ARG A 42 -8.46 -3.27 0.87
CA ARG A 42 -9.15 -4.45 0.33
C ARG A 42 -10.61 -4.53 0.76
N LYS A 43 -10.89 -4.26 2.04
CA LYS A 43 -12.27 -4.16 2.57
C LYS A 43 -13.13 -3.10 1.87
N LYS A 44 -12.51 -2.08 1.29
CA LYS A 44 -13.19 -1.00 0.53
C LYS A 44 -13.29 -1.29 -0.99
N GLY A 45 -12.85 -2.47 -1.44
CA GLY A 45 -12.92 -2.87 -2.85
C GLY A 45 -11.67 -2.56 -3.68
N TYR A 46 -10.58 -2.08 -3.07
CA TYR A 46 -9.32 -1.90 -3.80
C TYR A 46 -8.57 -3.22 -3.94
N PHE A 47 -8.15 -3.55 -5.16
CA PHE A 47 -7.36 -4.74 -5.45
C PHE A 47 -5.88 -4.46 -5.22
N VAL A 48 -5.45 -4.68 -3.98
CA VAL A 48 -4.03 -4.60 -3.61
C VAL A 48 -3.42 -6.00 -3.63
N GLU A 49 -2.59 -6.27 -4.62
CA GLU A 49 -1.84 -7.52 -4.70
C GLU A 49 -0.67 -7.53 -3.70
N LYS A 50 -0.22 -8.73 -3.34
CA LYS A 50 0.95 -8.95 -2.50
C LYS A 50 1.75 -10.09 -3.10
N ARG A 51 3.06 -9.90 -3.29
CA ARG A 51 3.99 -10.98 -3.66
C ARG A 51 5.15 -11.07 -2.70
N GLN A 52 5.75 -12.24 -2.59
CA GLN A 52 7.01 -12.45 -1.88
C GLN A 52 8.14 -12.52 -2.89
N VAL A 53 9.17 -11.70 -2.72
CA VAL A 53 10.34 -11.64 -3.62
C VAL A 53 11.58 -12.32 -3.04
N ALA A 54 11.67 -12.40 -1.70
CA ALA A 54 12.71 -13.14 -0.99
C ALA A 54 12.25 -13.54 0.43
N TYR A 55 13.14 -14.16 1.22
CA TYR A 55 12.86 -14.47 2.62
C TYR A 55 12.50 -13.18 3.39
N ASN A 56 11.27 -13.13 3.90
CA ASN A 56 10.68 -11.96 4.58
C ASN A 56 10.62 -10.64 3.78
N GLN A 57 10.79 -10.68 2.45
CA GLN A 57 10.66 -9.49 1.60
C GLN A 57 9.39 -9.57 0.76
N PHE A 58 8.52 -8.57 0.90
CA PHE A 58 7.24 -8.51 0.21
C PHE A 58 7.06 -7.19 -0.52
N GLU A 59 6.34 -7.27 -1.63
CA GLU A 59 5.95 -6.13 -2.43
C GLU A 59 4.44 -6.11 -2.66
N TYR A 60 3.93 -4.91 -2.94
CA TYR A 60 2.51 -4.64 -3.12
C TYR A 60 2.29 -3.74 -4.33
N ARG A 61 1.19 -3.95 -5.05
CA ARG A 61 0.76 -3.05 -6.13
C ARG A 61 -0.75 -2.87 -6.10
N LEU A 62 -1.24 -1.76 -6.67
CA LEU A 62 -2.65 -1.66 -7.04
C LEU A 62 -2.85 -2.33 -8.39
N SER A 63 -3.84 -3.21 -8.47
CA SER A 63 -4.24 -3.88 -9.70
C SER A 63 -5.60 -3.35 -10.14
N VAL A 64 -5.81 -3.28 -11.44
CA VAL A 64 -7.15 -3.08 -11.99
C VAL A 64 -7.75 -4.47 -12.13
N GLN A 65 -8.92 -4.66 -11.53
CA GLN A 65 -9.64 -5.93 -11.58
C GLN A 65 -10.00 -6.31 -13.01
#